data_AF-A0A946FKR6-F1
#
_entry.id   AF-A0A946FKR6-F1
#
_cell.length_a   1.000
_cell.length_b   1.000
_cell.length_c   1.000
_cell.angle_alpha   90.00
_cell.angle_beta   90.00
_cell.angle_gamma   90.00
#
_symmetry.space_group_name_H-M   'P 1'
#
loop_
_entity.id
_entity.type
_entity.pdbx_description
1 polymer ?
#
loop_
_entity_poly.entity_id
_entity_poly.type
_entity_poly.pdbx_seq_one_letter_code
_entity_poly.pdbx_strand_id
1 'polypeptide(L)'
;WLSNPKSYNHKSLMPNLRLSKDQANDIASYLMIHGEKNLIPGIDKAINNQALIDHGKNVVRTRGCFACHDINGMEAEGRIAPELSSFGRKMTSELEYGDAHIPHTWEAWARTKLKKPDSFRTERVLDKMPNFGLAPDEIDALVVLLKGFNGTKIPQGYRKNLTEKERILETGRRLITKYNCKGCHHVEGKGGVIQKYIEAKALYPPPLELGDYHVGERIKGSWLYSFLKNPTIVRKWVKVRMPTFSFTDKEVRDLTAYFEAMSPESNKYEAGANTLKARDQIETGVKAVNYMECGNCHDEGAKGIEFSIAGDRLRQNWIPKWLKHTREMIPWTKMPSHWEKKGEELFVKNKYKELKSIGPINAQVDSIKNYLISYNTAEYDDSLALGESEEDEDEGEDEDEDEDE
;
A
#
# COMPACT_ATOMS: atom_id res chain seq x y z
N TRP A 1 -11.79 7.08 18.47
CA TRP A 1 -11.57 6.91 17.02
C TRP A 1 -10.13 6.53 16.69
N LEU A 2 -9.10 7.32 17.07
CA LEU A 2 -7.68 7.06 16.73
C LEU A 2 -7.16 5.65 17.09
N SER A 3 -7.58 5.07 18.22
CA SER A 3 -7.14 3.73 18.65
C SER A 3 -7.73 2.58 17.83
N ASN A 4 -8.95 2.75 17.31
CA ASN A 4 -9.61 1.77 16.44
C ASN A 4 -10.66 2.47 15.58
N PRO A 5 -10.30 2.94 14.37
CA PRO A 5 -11.22 3.69 13.53
C PRO A 5 -12.43 2.87 13.07
N LYS A 6 -12.24 1.56 12.83
CA LYS A 6 -13.28 0.68 12.32
C LYS A 6 -14.36 0.33 13.34
N SER A 7 -14.02 0.24 14.63
CA SER A 7 -15.03 0.02 15.67
C SER A 7 -15.99 1.20 15.80
N TYR A 8 -15.55 2.41 15.42
CA TYR A 8 -16.39 3.60 15.38
C TYR A 8 -17.12 3.77 14.04
N ASN A 9 -16.41 3.60 12.92
CA ASN A 9 -16.99 3.63 11.57
C ASN A 9 -16.51 2.43 10.76
N HIS A 10 -17.41 1.46 10.52
CA HIS A 10 -17.12 0.22 9.80
C HIS A 10 -16.62 0.44 8.35
N LYS A 11 -16.94 1.59 7.73
CA LYS A 11 -16.48 2.00 6.40
C LYS A 11 -15.20 2.85 6.42
N SER A 12 -14.62 3.10 7.59
CA SER A 12 -13.41 3.92 7.72
C SER A 12 -12.27 3.36 6.86
N LEU A 13 -11.65 4.25 6.07
CA LEU A 13 -10.42 3.96 5.33
C LEU A 13 -9.18 4.10 6.22
N MET A 14 -9.29 4.78 7.36
CA MET A 14 -8.18 4.94 8.29
C MET A 14 -7.79 3.56 8.83
N PRO A 15 -6.54 3.12 8.64
CA PRO A 15 -6.09 1.84 9.17
C PRO A 15 -5.92 1.91 10.68
N ASN A 16 -5.84 0.75 11.31
CA ASN A 16 -5.41 0.66 12.69
C ASN A 16 -3.89 0.85 12.74
N LEU A 17 -3.44 1.97 13.31
CA LEU A 17 -2.02 2.31 13.48
C LEU A 17 -1.38 1.58 14.68
N ARG A 18 -2.17 0.86 15.48
CA ARG A 18 -1.76 0.14 16.70
C ARG A 18 -1.08 1.06 17.71
N LEU A 19 -1.67 2.24 17.90
CA LEU A 19 -1.23 3.23 18.88
C LEU A 19 -1.50 2.71 20.30
N SER A 20 -0.60 3.00 21.23
CA SER A 20 -0.92 2.88 22.65
C SER A 20 -2.00 3.90 23.04
N LYS A 21 -2.60 3.71 24.23
CA LYS A 21 -3.57 4.67 24.76
C LYS A 21 -2.95 6.06 24.90
N ASP A 22 -1.72 6.14 25.40
CA ASP A 22 -1.01 7.40 25.60
C ASP A 22 -0.71 8.08 24.25
N GLN A 23 -0.18 7.35 23.27
CA GLN A 23 0.06 7.88 21.93
C GLN A 23 -1.23 8.41 21.28
N ALA A 24 -2.35 7.69 21.45
CA ALA A 24 -3.64 8.14 20.93
C ALA A 24 -4.12 9.42 21.62
N ASN A 25 -3.90 9.55 22.94
CA ASN A 25 -4.23 10.74 23.72
C ASN A 25 -3.36 11.94 23.36
N ASP A 26 -2.06 11.74 23.16
CA ASP A 26 -1.12 12.80 22.76
C ASP A 26 -1.51 13.37 21.39
N ILE A 27 -1.79 12.50 20.42
CA ILE A 27 -2.27 12.90 19.10
C ILE A 27 -3.62 13.61 19.19
N ALA A 28 -4.55 13.09 20.00
CA ALA A 28 -5.84 13.74 20.20
C ALA A 28 -5.68 15.15 20.79
N SER A 29 -4.85 15.30 21.81
CA SER A 29 -4.57 16.58 22.47
C SER A 29 -3.93 17.57 21.48
N TYR A 30 -2.94 17.12 20.70
CA TYR A 30 -2.33 17.92 19.66
C TYR A 30 -3.36 18.41 18.62
N LEU A 31 -4.23 17.52 18.14
CA LEU A 31 -5.28 17.89 17.18
C LEU A 31 -6.29 18.87 17.79
N MET A 32 -6.60 18.73 19.08
CA MET A 32 -7.52 19.64 19.78
C MET A 32 -6.96 21.04 19.97
N ILE A 33 -5.63 21.20 20.10
CA ILE A 33 -4.98 22.53 20.19
C ILE A 33 -5.19 23.34 18.90
N HIS A 34 -5.23 22.68 17.75
CA HIS A 34 -5.52 23.32 16.45
C HIS A 34 -7.01 23.55 16.20
N GLY A 35 -7.87 23.10 17.11
CA GLY A 35 -9.31 23.31 17.02
C GLY A 35 -9.73 24.58 17.75
N GLU A 36 -10.22 25.58 17.01
CA GLU A 36 -10.89 26.72 17.63
C GLU A 36 -12.26 26.30 18.17
N LYS A 37 -12.47 26.45 19.48
CA LYS A 37 -13.80 26.31 20.08
C LYS A 37 -14.62 27.56 19.78
N ASN A 38 -15.35 27.53 18.68
CA ASN A 38 -16.41 28.50 18.42
C ASN A 38 -17.64 28.19 19.28
N LEU A 39 -17.70 28.78 20.47
CA LEU A 39 -18.87 28.72 21.34
C LEU A 39 -19.88 29.78 20.89
N ILE A 40 -21.06 29.36 20.45
CA ILE A 40 -22.17 30.26 20.13
C ILE A 40 -22.87 30.61 21.46
N PRO A 41 -22.83 31.88 21.92
CA PRO A 41 -23.43 32.25 23.20
C PRO A 41 -24.93 31.94 23.24
N GLY A 42 -25.38 31.29 24.31
CA GLY A 42 -26.79 30.96 24.51
C GLY A 42 -27.31 29.73 23.78
N ILE A 43 -26.47 29.05 22.99
CA ILE A 43 -26.87 27.82 22.28
C ILE A 43 -27.29 26.72 23.27
N ASP A 44 -26.61 26.59 24.41
CA ASP A 44 -26.91 25.58 25.43
C ASP A 44 -28.34 25.69 25.99
N LYS A 45 -28.85 26.93 26.09
CA LYS A 45 -30.25 27.18 26.50
C LYS A 45 -31.23 26.85 25.37
N ALA A 46 -30.83 27.11 24.12
CA ALA A 46 -31.65 26.86 22.94
C ALA A 46 -31.75 25.38 22.54
N ILE A 47 -30.81 24.53 22.96
CA ILE A 47 -30.80 23.07 22.69
C ILE A 47 -32.08 22.38 23.16
N ASN A 48 -32.75 22.91 24.19
CA ASN A 48 -33.99 22.34 24.72
C ASN A 48 -35.27 22.99 24.16
N ASN A 49 -35.17 23.96 23.24
CA ASN A 49 -36.32 24.61 22.65
C ASN A 49 -36.91 23.75 21.51
N GLN A 50 -37.95 22.99 21.83
CA GLN A 50 -38.56 22.05 20.89
C GLN A 50 -39.05 22.71 19.58
N ALA A 51 -39.65 23.91 19.66
CA ALA A 51 -40.12 24.62 18.46
C ALA A 51 -38.96 25.01 17.53
N LEU A 52 -37.83 25.42 18.10
CA LEU A 52 -36.63 25.75 17.32
C LEU A 52 -35.98 24.49 16.73
N ILE A 53 -35.97 23.39 17.48
CA ILE A 53 -35.49 22.08 16.99
C ILE A 53 -36.33 21.63 15.79
N ASP A 54 -37.65 21.69 15.88
CA ASP A 54 -38.54 21.25 14.81
C ASP A 54 -38.48 22.18 13.58
N HIS A 55 -38.31 23.49 13.80
CA HIS A 55 -37.98 24.41 12.71
C HIS A 55 -36.64 24.04 12.04
N GLY A 56 -35.60 23.75 12.82
CA GLY A 56 -34.31 23.30 12.30
C GLY A 56 -34.42 22.00 11.47
N LYS A 57 -35.18 21.01 11.95
CA LYS A 57 -35.47 19.79 11.17
C LYS A 57 -36.16 20.12 9.84
N ASN A 58 -37.12 21.05 9.83
CA ASN A 58 -37.78 21.47 8.60
C ASN A 58 -36.82 22.19 7.63
N VAL A 59 -35.88 23.00 8.14
CA VAL A 59 -34.83 23.62 7.32
C VAL A 59 -33.94 22.56 6.70
N VAL A 60 -33.46 21.58 7.47
CA VAL A 60 -32.65 20.47 6.96
C VAL A 60 -33.39 19.71 5.86
N ARG A 61 -34.67 19.40 6.08
CA ARG A 61 -35.52 18.73 5.08
C ARG A 61 -35.75 19.58 3.84
N THR A 62 -35.91 20.89 3.98
CA THR A 62 -36.18 21.78 2.85
C THR A 62 -34.92 22.02 2.01
N ARG A 63 -33.75 22.05 2.65
CA ARG A 63 -32.44 22.32 2.01
C ARG A 63 -31.73 21.05 1.56
N GLY A 64 -32.13 19.89 2.05
CA GLY A 64 -31.62 18.59 1.61
C GLY A 64 -30.23 18.27 2.14
N CYS A 65 -29.88 18.75 3.34
CA CYS A 65 -28.56 18.48 3.90
C CYS A 65 -28.29 16.98 4.04
N PHE A 66 -29.34 16.20 4.30
CA PHE A 66 -29.30 14.73 4.39
C PHE A 66 -28.89 14.05 3.06
N ALA A 67 -28.96 14.75 1.92
CA ALA A 67 -28.55 14.21 0.63
C ALA A 67 -27.02 14.07 0.50
N CYS A 68 -26.25 14.76 1.37
CA CYS A 68 -24.78 14.67 1.41
C CYS A 68 -24.22 14.32 2.79
N HIS A 69 -24.97 14.55 3.88
CA HIS A 69 -24.58 14.23 5.25
C HIS A 69 -25.48 13.15 5.84
N ASP A 70 -24.90 12.18 6.56
CA ASP A 70 -25.68 11.25 7.38
C ASP A 70 -26.23 12.01 8.60
N ILE A 71 -27.55 12.07 8.74
CA ILE A 71 -28.24 12.76 9.83
C ILE A 71 -29.19 11.77 10.51
N ASN A 72 -28.98 11.54 11.81
CA ASN A 72 -29.79 10.61 12.60
C ASN A 72 -31.28 10.99 12.55
N GLY A 73 -32.15 10.02 12.24
CA GLY A 73 -33.59 10.20 12.09
C GLY A 73 -34.04 10.76 10.73
N MET A 74 -33.13 10.85 9.76
CA MET A 74 -33.39 11.28 8.38
C MET A 74 -32.83 10.29 7.34
N GLU A 75 -32.54 9.06 7.75
CA GLU A 75 -31.93 8.02 6.91
C GLU A 75 -32.85 7.57 5.76
N ALA A 76 -34.16 7.75 5.92
CA ALA A 76 -35.18 7.41 4.93
C ALA A 76 -35.58 8.59 4.02
N GLU A 77 -35.02 9.79 4.25
CA GLU A 77 -35.35 10.97 3.44
C GLU A 77 -34.79 10.82 2.01
N GLY A 78 -35.66 11.00 1.01
CA GLY A 78 -35.33 10.80 -0.41
C GLY A 78 -34.57 11.98 -1.03
N ARG A 79 -33.88 11.75 -2.15
CA ARG A 79 -33.10 12.81 -2.85
C ARG A 79 -33.97 14.04 -3.16
N ILE A 80 -33.50 15.23 -2.78
CA ILE A 80 -34.16 16.51 -3.09
C ILE A 80 -33.87 16.95 -4.52
N ALA A 81 -32.64 16.73 -4.98
CA ALA A 81 -32.21 17.15 -6.30
C ALA A 81 -32.68 16.15 -7.38
N PRO A 82 -33.05 16.62 -8.58
CA PRO A 82 -33.36 15.75 -9.70
C PRO A 82 -32.14 14.92 -10.13
N GLU A 83 -32.41 13.77 -10.71
CA GLU A 83 -31.41 12.92 -11.36
C GLU A 83 -30.91 13.60 -12.65
N LEU A 84 -29.59 13.68 -12.83
CA LEU A 84 -28.99 14.43 -13.94
C LEU A 84 -28.37 13.57 -15.04
N SER A 85 -28.17 12.25 -14.86
CA SER A 85 -27.43 11.39 -15.80
C SER A 85 -28.07 11.30 -17.18
N SER A 86 -29.33 11.71 -17.30
CA SER A 86 -30.04 11.78 -18.57
C SER A 86 -30.59 13.18 -18.88
N PHE A 87 -30.17 14.22 -18.16
CA PHE A 87 -30.69 15.58 -18.29
C PHE A 87 -30.46 16.21 -19.68
N GLY A 88 -29.35 15.88 -20.34
CA GLY A 88 -29.00 16.40 -21.67
C GLY A 88 -29.97 16.02 -22.79
N ARG A 89 -30.82 14.99 -22.58
CA ARG A 89 -31.84 14.56 -23.55
C ARG A 89 -33.18 15.28 -23.42
N LYS A 90 -33.38 16.05 -22.34
CA LYS A 90 -34.66 16.74 -22.12
C LYS A 90 -34.96 17.66 -23.29
N MET A 91 -36.15 17.54 -23.85
CA MET A 91 -36.64 18.45 -24.86
C MET A 91 -36.95 19.81 -24.22
N THR A 92 -36.94 20.87 -25.02
CA THR A 92 -37.29 22.22 -24.55
C THR A 92 -38.68 22.30 -23.94
N SER A 93 -39.62 21.46 -24.40
CA SER A 93 -40.98 21.32 -23.84
C SER A 93 -41.02 20.68 -22.45
N GLU A 94 -39.95 20.02 -22.02
CA GLU A 94 -39.82 19.40 -20.69
C GLU A 94 -39.10 20.29 -19.67
N LEU A 95 -38.77 21.52 -20.06
CA LEU A 95 -38.09 22.52 -19.24
C LEU A 95 -39.07 23.64 -18.87
N GLU A 96 -39.13 23.98 -17.58
CA GLU A 96 -39.99 25.04 -17.06
C GLU A 96 -39.26 26.38 -17.09
N TYR A 97 -39.76 27.35 -17.85
CA TYR A 97 -39.15 28.69 -17.99
C TYR A 97 -39.74 29.72 -17.02
N GLY A 98 -40.80 29.39 -16.28
CA GLY A 98 -41.50 30.34 -15.40
C GLY A 98 -41.82 31.65 -16.13
N ASP A 99 -41.53 32.77 -15.48
CA ASP A 99 -41.72 34.13 -16.04
C ASP A 99 -40.44 34.68 -16.73
N ALA A 100 -39.44 33.84 -16.99
CA ALA A 100 -38.16 34.28 -17.53
C ALA A 100 -38.24 34.55 -19.04
N HIS A 101 -37.79 35.73 -19.44
CA HIS A 101 -37.75 36.15 -20.85
C HIS A 101 -36.39 35.82 -21.48
N ILE A 102 -36.14 34.53 -21.71
CA ILE A 102 -34.92 34.01 -22.35
C ILE A 102 -35.23 33.24 -23.63
N PRO A 103 -34.26 33.02 -24.53
CA PRO A 103 -34.45 32.10 -25.65
C PRO A 103 -34.92 30.72 -25.16
N HIS A 104 -35.94 30.15 -25.80
CA HIS A 104 -36.51 28.85 -25.44
C HIS A 104 -35.67 27.68 -25.99
N THR A 105 -34.40 27.64 -25.58
CA THR A 105 -33.46 26.57 -25.92
C THR A 105 -32.94 25.90 -24.65
N TRP A 106 -32.56 24.63 -24.77
CA TRP A 106 -32.00 23.86 -23.64
C TRP A 106 -30.75 24.55 -23.08
N GLU A 107 -29.92 25.08 -23.96
CA GLU A 107 -28.67 25.75 -23.61
C GLU A 107 -28.93 27.05 -22.84
N ALA A 108 -29.88 27.88 -23.28
CA ALA A 108 -30.25 29.10 -22.59
C ALA A 108 -30.86 28.81 -21.22
N TRP A 109 -31.71 27.78 -21.12
CA TRP A 109 -32.28 27.33 -19.86
C TRP A 109 -31.20 26.89 -18.88
N ALA A 110 -30.32 25.97 -19.29
CA ALA A 110 -29.27 25.41 -18.44
C ALA A 110 -28.30 26.48 -17.93
N ARG A 111 -27.86 27.39 -18.81
CA ARG A 111 -27.00 28.53 -18.45
C ARG A 111 -27.65 29.45 -17.44
N THR A 112 -28.91 29.80 -17.66
CA THR A 112 -29.68 30.67 -16.76
C THR A 112 -29.85 30.01 -15.39
N LYS A 113 -30.17 28.71 -15.37
CA LYS A 113 -30.31 27.94 -14.13
C LYS A 113 -29.01 27.85 -13.34
N LEU A 114 -27.87 27.61 -14.00
CA LEU A 114 -26.57 27.53 -13.34
C LEU A 114 -26.09 28.89 -12.82
N LYS A 115 -26.33 29.97 -13.57
CA LYS A 115 -25.94 31.34 -13.20
C LYS A 115 -26.78 31.90 -12.05
N LYS A 116 -28.10 31.69 -12.12
CA LYS A 116 -29.07 32.21 -11.16
C LYS A 116 -30.17 31.15 -10.94
N PRO A 117 -29.99 30.25 -9.97
CA PRO A 117 -30.88 29.08 -9.82
C PRO A 117 -32.34 29.36 -9.49
N ASP A 118 -32.68 30.56 -9.03
CA ASP A 118 -34.04 31.01 -8.73
C ASP A 118 -34.72 31.74 -9.91
N SER A 119 -34.10 31.75 -11.10
CA SER A 119 -34.61 32.48 -12.28
C SER A 119 -35.96 31.99 -12.82
N PHE A 120 -36.37 30.76 -12.50
CA PHE A 120 -37.62 30.17 -12.97
C PHE A 120 -38.64 29.98 -11.85
N ARG A 121 -38.37 30.57 -10.68
CA ARG A 121 -39.25 30.51 -9.51
C ARG A 121 -40.58 31.20 -9.81
N THR A 122 -41.68 30.52 -9.49
CA THR A 122 -43.04 31.09 -9.52
C THR A 122 -43.65 30.99 -8.11
N GLU A 123 -44.87 31.49 -7.93
CA GLU A 123 -45.60 31.30 -6.66
C GLU A 123 -45.82 29.82 -6.30
N ARG A 124 -45.91 28.95 -7.31
CA ARG A 124 -46.17 27.51 -7.13
C ARG A 124 -44.91 26.65 -7.24
N VAL A 125 -43.92 27.09 -8.02
CA VAL A 125 -42.66 26.38 -8.23
C VAL A 125 -41.55 27.10 -7.47
N LEU A 126 -41.17 26.54 -6.33
CA LEU A 126 -40.09 27.05 -5.51
C LEU A 126 -38.76 26.46 -5.95
N ASP A 127 -37.93 27.28 -6.57
CA ASP A 127 -36.55 26.94 -6.88
C ASP A 127 -35.70 26.91 -5.61
N LYS A 128 -35.27 25.70 -5.22
CA LYS A 128 -34.50 25.46 -3.98
C LYS A 128 -33.02 25.20 -4.22
N MET A 129 -32.58 25.17 -5.48
CA MET A 129 -31.18 24.98 -5.84
C MET A 129 -30.33 26.15 -5.29
N PRO A 130 -29.26 25.88 -4.53
CA PRO A 130 -28.37 26.94 -4.03
C PRO A 130 -27.64 27.65 -5.18
N ASN A 131 -27.36 28.93 -5.00
CA ASN A 131 -26.44 29.64 -5.88
C ASN A 131 -25.00 29.36 -5.45
N PHE A 132 -24.24 28.72 -6.33
CA PHE A 132 -22.84 28.35 -6.08
C PHE A 132 -21.83 29.43 -6.50
N GLY A 133 -22.29 30.53 -7.11
CA GLY A 133 -21.40 31.63 -7.53
C GLY A 133 -20.43 31.24 -8.65
N LEU A 134 -20.86 30.34 -9.55
CA LEU A 134 -20.02 29.79 -10.61
C LEU A 134 -19.48 30.86 -11.55
N ALA A 135 -18.19 30.75 -11.89
CA ALA A 135 -17.56 31.59 -12.89
C ALA A 135 -18.10 31.28 -14.30
N PRO A 136 -18.03 32.22 -15.26
CA PRO A 136 -18.58 32.01 -16.61
C PRO A 136 -18.04 30.76 -17.32
N ASP A 137 -16.75 30.47 -17.17
CA ASP A 137 -16.07 29.30 -17.75
C ASP A 137 -16.49 27.98 -17.08
N GLU A 138 -16.76 28.01 -15.77
CA GLU A 138 -17.34 26.86 -15.06
C GLU A 138 -18.77 26.56 -15.55
N ILE A 139 -19.58 27.60 -15.77
CA ILE A 139 -20.92 27.46 -16.35
C ILE A 139 -20.82 26.86 -17.76
N ASP A 140 -19.90 27.33 -18.60
CA ASP A 140 -19.65 26.77 -19.93
C ASP A 140 -19.31 25.27 -19.86
N ALA A 141 -18.36 24.90 -19.01
CA ALA A 141 -17.94 23.52 -18.82
C ALA A 141 -19.07 22.61 -18.33
N LEU A 142 -19.88 23.10 -17.38
CA LEU A 142 -21.02 22.37 -16.83
C LEU A 142 -22.13 22.19 -17.86
N VAL A 143 -22.42 23.20 -18.69
CA VAL A 143 -23.41 23.08 -19.77
C VAL A 143 -23.01 22.00 -20.77
N VAL A 144 -21.73 21.96 -21.14
CA VAL A 144 -21.19 20.91 -22.03
C VAL A 144 -21.33 19.53 -21.40
N LEU A 145 -20.93 19.39 -20.12
CA LEU A 145 -21.05 18.13 -19.38
C LEU A 145 -22.50 17.66 -19.29
N LEU A 146 -23.40 18.53 -18.87
CA LEU A 146 -24.83 18.25 -18.72
C LEU A 146 -25.49 17.88 -20.05
N LYS A 147 -25.05 18.50 -21.16
CA LYS A 147 -25.51 18.11 -22.50
C LYS A 147 -25.06 16.69 -22.86
N GLY A 148 -23.87 16.30 -22.41
CA GLY A 148 -23.32 14.95 -22.54
C GLY A 148 -24.01 13.89 -21.68
N PHE A 149 -24.75 14.29 -20.63
CA PHE A 149 -25.57 13.39 -19.81
C PHE A 149 -26.86 13.00 -20.54
N ASN A 150 -26.73 12.23 -21.61
CA ASN A 150 -27.84 11.71 -22.40
C ASN A 150 -28.24 10.26 -22.01
N GLY A 151 -27.62 9.70 -20.97
CA GLY A 151 -27.82 8.31 -20.54
C GLY A 151 -27.26 7.25 -21.50
N THR A 152 -26.52 7.65 -22.54
CA THR A 152 -25.97 6.72 -23.52
C THR A 152 -24.74 6.02 -22.92
N LYS A 153 -24.84 4.70 -22.74
CA LYS A 153 -23.65 3.88 -22.45
C LYS A 153 -22.71 4.03 -23.63
N ILE A 154 -21.51 4.61 -23.40
CA ILE A 154 -20.46 4.68 -24.42
C ILE A 154 -20.31 3.27 -25.02
N PRO A 155 -20.57 3.06 -26.33
CA PRO A 155 -20.49 1.75 -26.96
C PRO A 155 -19.11 1.14 -26.72
N GLN A 156 -19.02 -0.19 -26.62
CA GLN A 156 -17.75 -0.88 -26.33
C GLN A 156 -16.62 -0.45 -27.28
N GLY A 157 -16.92 -0.11 -28.54
CA GLY A 157 -15.93 0.36 -29.53
C GLY A 157 -15.26 1.70 -29.20
N TYR A 158 -15.84 2.53 -28.33
CA TYR A 158 -15.26 3.79 -27.87
C TYR A 158 -14.62 3.68 -26.46
N ARG A 159 -14.63 2.49 -25.86
CA ARG A 159 -13.90 2.20 -24.63
C ARG A 159 -12.55 1.62 -24.99
N LYS A 160 -11.49 2.01 -24.28
CA LYS A 160 -10.22 1.28 -24.36
C LYS A 160 -10.47 -0.14 -23.83
N ASN A 161 -10.39 -1.13 -24.72
CA ASN A 161 -10.47 -2.54 -24.34
C ASN A 161 -9.16 -2.95 -23.68
N LEU A 162 -9.11 -2.81 -22.35
CA LEU A 162 -7.96 -3.22 -21.55
C LEU A 162 -7.74 -4.73 -21.68
N THR A 163 -6.50 -5.14 -21.93
CA THR A 163 -6.06 -6.52 -21.76
C THR A 163 -6.28 -6.99 -20.32
N GLU A 164 -6.24 -8.31 -20.07
CA GLU A 164 -6.36 -8.83 -18.69
C GLU A 164 -5.29 -8.25 -17.76
N LYS A 165 -4.04 -8.18 -18.24
CA LYS A 165 -2.94 -7.57 -17.49
C LYS A 165 -3.24 -6.10 -17.15
N GLU A 166 -3.70 -5.31 -18.12
CA GLU A 166 -4.04 -3.90 -17.86
C GLU A 166 -5.20 -3.76 -16.86
N ARG A 167 -6.21 -4.65 -16.89
CA ARG A 167 -7.29 -4.64 -15.89
C ARG A 167 -6.79 -4.91 -14.47
N ILE A 168 -5.89 -5.87 -14.32
CA ILE A 168 -5.23 -6.17 -13.04
C ILE A 168 -4.44 -4.95 -12.55
N LEU A 169 -3.65 -4.34 -13.45
CA LEU A 169 -2.86 -3.15 -13.12
C LEU A 169 -3.74 -1.97 -12.67
N GLU A 170 -4.80 -1.66 -13.41
CA GLU A 170 -5.73 -0.58 -13.06
C GLU A 170 -6.48 -0.84 -11.75
N THR A 171 -6.88 -2.10 -11.49
CA THR A 171 -7.53 -2.48 -10.24
C THR A 171 -6.58 -2.26 -9.06
N GLY A 172 -5.33 -2.70 -9.17
CA GLY A 172 -4.31 -2.48 -8.15
C GLY A 172 -3.98 -1.01 -7.93
N ARG A 173 -3.81 -0.21 -8.99
CA ARG A 173 -3.57 1.26 -8.90
C ARG A 173 -4.64 1.98 -8.09
N ARG A 174 -5.91 1.58 -8.25
CA ARG A 174 -7.03 2.12 -7.47
C ARG A 174 -6.89 1.79 -5.99
N LEU A 175 -6.48 0.56 -5.64
CA LEU A 175 -6.27 0.15 -4.25
C LEU A 175 -5.05 0.84 -3.63
N ILE A 176 -3.93 0.92 -4.36
CA ILE A 176 -2.72 1.66 -3.96
C ILE A 176 -3.04 3.11 -3.61
N THR A 177 -3.92 3.74 -4.41
CA THR A 177 -4.38 5.12 -4.18
C THR A 177 -5.36 5.21 -3.02
N LYS A 178 -6.40 4.36 -3.00
CA LYS A 178 -7.45 4.32 -1.97
C LYS A 178 -6.87 4.20 -0.55
N TYR A 179 -5.83 3.38 -0.40
CA TYR A 179 -5.20 3.10 0.89
C TYR A 179 -3.90 3.88 1.13
N ASN A 180 -3.59 4.84 0.24
CA ASN A 180 -2.42 5.71 0.32
C ASN A 180 -1.10 4.94 0.53
N CYS A 181 -0.90 3.82 -0.17
CA CYS A 181 0.30 3.00 -0.01
C CYS A 181 1.57 3.79 -0.42
N LYS A 182 1.44 4.72 -1.38
CA LYS A 182 2.49 5.64 -1.83
C LYS A 182 2.92 6.66 -0.75
N GLY A 183 2.12 6.84 0.31
CA GLY A 183 2.51 7.63 1.47
C GLY A 183 3.75 7.06 2.17
N CYS A 184 3.92 5.74 2.15
CA CYS A 184 5.07 5.05 2.77
C CYS A 184 6.00 4.40 1.74
N HIS A 185 5.45 3.75 0.72
CA HIS A 185 6.18 2.91 -0.21
C HIS A 185 6.41 3.58 -1.56
N HIS A 186 7.48 3.20 -2.25
CA HIS A 186 7.64 3.49 -3.67
C HIS A 186 6.88 2.46 -4.52
N VAL A 187 6.09 2.96 -5.47
CA VAL A 187 5.29 2.17 -6.42
C VAL A 187 5.20 2.95 -7.74
N GLU A 188 5.65 2.33 -8.84
CA GLU A 188 5.66 2.91 -10.19
C GLU A 188 6.41 4.25 -10.25
N GLY A 189 7.64 4.26 -9.71
CA GLY A 189 8.51 5.43 -9.68
C GLY A 189 8.02 6.60 -8.82
N LYS A 190 6.94 6.44 -8.04
CA LYS A 190 6.37 7.48 -7.17
C LYS A 190 6.14 6.96 -5.75
N GLY A 191 6.16 7.86 -4.77
CA GLY A 191 5.80 7.55 -3.39
C GLY A 191 6.93 7.82 -2.40
N GLY A 192 7.01 7.04 -1.33
CA GLY A 192 8.03 7.23 -0.29
C GLY A 192 7.88 8.53 0.50
N VAL A 193 6.69 9.14 0.54
CA VAL A 193 6.47 10.49 1.11
C VAL A 193 6.95 10.60 2.57
N ILE A 194 6.81 9.53 3.36
CA ILE A 194 7.23 9.48 4.76
C ILE A 194 8.76 9.61 4.94
N GLN A 195 9.56 9.31 3.92
CA GLN A 195 11.02 9.30 4.02
C GLN A 195 11.61 10.66 4.41
N LYS A 196 10.94 11.76 4.08
CA LYS A 196 11.34 13.12 4.48
C LYS A 196 11.25 13.39 6.00
N TYR A 197 10.55 12.51 6.72
CA TYR A 197 10.39 12.57 8.18
C TYR A 197 11.20 11.50 8.91
N ILE A 198 12.03 10.73 8.20
CA ILE A 198 12.86 9.66 8.77
C ILE A 198 14.32 10.01 8.49
N GLU A 199 15.10 10.27 9.54
CA GLU A 199 16.51 10.66 9.38
C GLU A 199 17.38 9.52 8.84
N ALA A 200 17.25 8.33 9.42
CA ALA A 200 18.05 7.18 9.02
C ALA A 200 17.45 6.46 7.80
N LYS A 201 18.13 6.55 6.65
CA LYS A 201 17.71 5.89 5.39
C LYS A 201 17.45 4.39 5.53
N ALA A 202 18.14 3.70 6.44
CA ALA A 202 17.93 2.28 6.70
C ALA A 202 16.54 1.97 7.31
N LEU A 203 15.88 2.97 7.91
CA LEU A 203 14.53 2.85 8.46
C LEU A 203 13.43 3.18 7.45
N TYR A 204 13.79 3.50 6.21
CA TYR A 204 12.80 3.75 5.17
C TYR A 204 11.94 2.51 4.93
N PRO A 205 10.61 2.68 4.72
CA PRO A 205 9.77 1.58 4.29
C PRO A 205 10.36 0.92 3.04
N PRO A 206 10.29 -0.41 2.92
CA PRO A 206 10.81 -1.09 1.75
C PRO A 206 10.09 -0.58 0.50
N PRO A 207 10.79 -0.32 -0.62
CA PRO A 207 10.10 -0.07 -1.88
C PRO A 207 9.26 -1.30 -2.24
N LEU A 208 8.14 -1.07 -2.91
CA LEU A 208 7.35 -2.14 -3.52
C LEU A 208 7.66 -2.27 -5.01
N GLU A 209 8.11 -1.16 -5.62
CA GLU A 209 8.81 -1.12 -6.90
C GLU A 209 9.87 0.00 -6.84
N LEU A 210 11.05 -0.24 -7.42
CA LEU A 210 12.11 0.75 -7.59
C LEU A 210 13.11 0.28 -8.66
N GLY A 211 13.01 0.80 -9.88
CA GLY A 211 13.89 0.39 -10.98
C GLY A 211 13.65 -1.08 -11.32
N ASP A 212 14.70 -1.91 -11.27
CA ASP A 212 14.59 -3.35 -11.54
C ASP A 212 14.09 -4.18 -10.34
N TYR A 213 13.80 -3.53 -9.22
CA TYR A 213 13.24 -4.19 -8.04
C TYR A 213 11.71 -4.19 -8.10
N HIS A 214 11.10 -5.38 -8.05
CA HIS A 214 9.64 -5.56 -7.96
C HIS A 214 9.27 -6.51 -6.81
N VAL A 215 8.34 -6.11 -5.95
CA VAL A 215 7.94 -6.95 -4.81
C VAL A 215 7.24 -8.24 -5.22
N GLY A 216 6.55 -8.25 -6.38
CA GLY A 216 5.90 -9.46 -6.91
C GLY A 216 6.88 -10.53 -7.38
N GLU A 217 8.09 -10.13 -7.79
CA GLU A 217 9.22 -11.02 -8.07
C GLU A 217 9.86 -11.53 -6.78
N ARG A 218 9.84 -10.71 -5.72
CA ARG A 218 10.49 -11.03 -4.45
C ARG A 218 9.69 -11.97 -3.54
N ILE A 219 8.40 -11.70 -3.40
CA ILE A 219 7.58 -12.26 -2.32
C ILE A 219 6.61 -13.29 -2.89
N LYS A 220 6.49 -14.45 -2.23
CA LYS A 220 5.47 -15.45 -2.53
C LYS A 220 4.07 -14.85 -2.32
N GLY A 221 3.16 -15.05 -3.29
CA GLY A 221 1.81 -14.47 -3.25
C GLY A 221 1.00 -14.87 -2.01
N SER A 222 1.16 -16.12 -1.54
CA SER A 222 0.54 -16.62 -0.31
C SER A 222 1.02 -15.89 0.93
N TRP A 223 2.34 -15.68 1.06
CA TRP A 223 2.91 -14.92 2.16
C TRP A 223 2.45 -13.46 2.13
N LEU A 224 2.47 -12.82 0.95
CA LEU A 224 2.01 -11.44 0.79
C LEU A 224 0.53 -11.30 1.17
N TYR A 225 -0.30 -12.25 0.77
CA TYR A 225 -1.71 -12.30 1.14
C TYR A 225 -1.89 -12.30 2.66
N SER A 226 -1.25 -13.24 3.35
CA SER A 226 -1.31 -13.37 4.81
C SER A 226 -0.78 -12.11 5.52
N PHE A 227 0.33 -11.56 5.04
CA PHE A 227 0.93 -10.36 5.59
C PHE A 227 0.04 -9.12 5.44
N LEU A 228 -0.61 -8.93 4.29
CA LEU A 228 -1.54 -7.81 4.08
C LEU A 228 -2.80 -7.92 4.95
N LYS A 229 -3.26 -9.13 5.25
CA LYS A 229 -4.37 -9.37 6.19
C LYS A 229 -3.99 -9.07 7.64
N ASN A 230 -2.79 -9.48 8.06
CA ASN A 230 -2.31 -9.27 9.40
C ASN A 230 -0.78 -9.01 9.41
N PRO A 231 -0.34 -7.74 9.28
CA PRO A 231 1.09 -7.43 9.19
C PRO A 231 1.86 -7.84 10.45
N THR A 232 2.83 -8.73 10.29
CA THR A 232 3.74 -9.18 11.34
C THR A 232 5.05 -8.39 11.33
N ILE A 233 5.85 -8.51 12.40
CA ILE A 233 7.17 -7.88 12.45
C ILE A 233 8.14 -8.71 11.60
N VAL A 234 8.65 -8.12 10.52
CA VAL A 234 9.65 -8.78 9.64
C VAL A 234 11.08 -8.43 10.03
N ARG A 235 11.30 -7.25 10.62
CA ARG A 235 12.61 -6.77 11.07
C ARG A 235 12.45 -6.18 12.47
N LYS A 236 13.10 -6.77 13.47
CA LYS A 236 12.94 -6.38 14.88
C LYS A 236 13.50 -4.96 15.17
N TRP A 237 14.51 -4.54 14.42
CA TRP A 237 15.17 -3.23 14.57
C TRP A 237 14.45 -2.05 13.89
N VAL A 238 13.46 -2.29 13.03
CA VAL A 238 12.72 -1.22 12.33
C VAL A 238 11.50 -0.82 13.14
N LYS A 239 11.49 0.42 13.66
CA LYS A 239 10.35 0.95 14.44
C LYS A 239 9.14 1.31 13.58
N VAL A 240 9.34 1.64 12.30
CA VAL A 240 8.25 1.94 11.36
C VAL A 240 7.49 0.66 11.05
N ARG A 241 6.18 0.65 11.31
CA ARG A 241 5.32 -0.53 11.12
C ARG A 241 4.29 -0.28 10.02
N MET A 242 4.03 -1.31 9.22
CA MET A 242 2.92 -1.26 8.26
C MET A 242 1.58 -1.26 9.01
N PRO A 243 0.68 -0.29 8.79
CA PRO A 243 -0.61 -0.25 9.46
C PRO A 243 -1.46 -1.50 9.19
N THR A 244 -2.35 -1.86 10.12
CA THR A 244 -3.34 -2.91 9.86
C THR A 244 -4.51 -2.31 9.09
N PHE A 245 -4.59 -2.63 7.81
CA PHE A 245 -5.74 -2.34 6.98
C PHE A 245 -6.73 -3.51 7.07
N SER A 246 -8.01 -3.21 7.17
CA SER A 246 -9.05 -4.24 7.16
C SER A 246 -9.51 -4.54 5.74
N PHE A 247 -8.57 -5.02 4.91
CA PHE A 247 -8.84 -5.40 3.53
C PHE A 247 -9.81 -6.57 3.46
N THR A 248 -10.70 -6.51 2.47
CA THR A 248 -11.45 -7.68 2.03
C THR A 248 -10.53 -8.69 1.34
N ASP A 249 -10.90 -9.96 1.32
CA ASP A 249 -10.10 -10.99 0.66
C ASP A 249 -9.92 -10.71 -0.83
N LYS A 250 -10.93 -10.08 -1.46
CA LYS A 250 -10.84 -9.64 -2.84
C LYS A 250 -9.77 -8.56 -3.01
N GLU A 251 -9.76 -7.53 -2.15
CA GLU A 251 -8.76 -6.45 -2.23
C GLU A 251 -7.34 -6.98 -2.02
N VAL A 252 -7.14 -7.96 -1.13
CA VAL A 252 -5.83 -8.58 -0.95
C VAL A 252 -5.42 -9.38 -2.19
N ARG A 253 -6.32 -10.17 -2.79
CA ARG A 253 -6.04 -10.88 -4.05
C ARG A 253 -5.71 -9.91 -5.19
N ASP A 254 -6.48 -8.84 -5.32
CA ASP A 254 -6.27 -7.82 -6.35
C ASP A 254 -4.91 -7.12 -6.17
N LEU A 255 -4.51 -6.82 -4.92
CA LEU A 255 -3.18 -6.27 -4.60
C LEU A 255 -2.06 -7.26 -4.90
N THR A 256 -2.20 -8.53 -4.51
CA THR A 256 -1.21 -9.56 -4.82
C THR A 256 -1.04 -9.72 -6.34
N ALA A 257 -2.15 -9.85 -7.08
CA ALA A 257 -2.15 -9.95 -8.53
C ALA A 257 -1.52 -8.73 -9.20
N TYR A 258 -1.78 -7.53 -8.66
CA TYR A 258 -1.14 -6.29 -9.11
C TYR A 258 0.37 -6.35 -9.01
N PHE A 259 0.92 -6.72 -7.86
CA PHE A 259 2.38 -6.82 -7.69
C PHE A 259 2.99 -7.91 -8.55
N GLU A 260 2.33 -9.05 -8.71
CA GLU A 260 2.77 -10.12 -9.60
C GLU A 260 2.75 -9.69 -11.07
N ALA A 261 1.72 -8.96 -11.52
CA ALA A 261 1.61 -8.46 -12.88
C ALA A 261 2.67 -7.39 -13.21
N MET A 262 3.16 -6.65 -12.21
CA MET A 262 4.28 -5.71 -12.38
C MET A 262 5.64 -6.40 -12.50
N SER A 263 5.77 -7.68 -12.11
CA SER A 263 7.02 -8.42 -12.24
C SER A 263 7.44 -8.56 -13.71
N PRO A 264 8.71 -8.31 -14.07
CA PRO A 264 9.21 -8.42 -15.44
C PRO A 264 9.23 -9.87 -15.94
N GLU A 265 9.51 -10.83 -15.06
CA GLU A 265 9.28 -12.24 -15.35
C GLU A 265 7.83 -12.57 -15.01
N SER A 266 7.08 -13.12 -15.99
CA SER A 266 5.85 -13.83 -15.66
C SER A 266 6.22 -14.85 -14.59
N ASN A 267 5.70 -14.71 -13.37
CA ASN A 267 5.99 -15.60 -12.25
C ASN A 267 5.63 -17.03 -12.67
N LYS A 268 6.56 -17.74 -13.32
CA LYS A 268 6.39 -19.13 -13.69
C LYS A 268 6.26 -19.87 -12.38
N TYR A 269 5.37 -20.86 -12.36
CA TYR A 269 5.27 -21.78 -11.23
C TYR A 269 6.68 -22.26 -10.89
N GLU A 270 7.11 -22.09 -9.65
CA GLU A 270 8.44 -22.51 -9.18
C GLU A 270 8.47 -24.05 -9.16
N ALA A 271 8.84 -24.64 -10.31
CA ALA A 271 9.01 -26.08 -10.42
C ALA A 271 10.04 -26.55 -9.40
N GLY A 272 9.70 -27.56 -8.59
CA GLY A 272 10.58 -28.06 -7.53
C GLY A 272 10.59 -27.22 -6.25
N ALA A 273 9.66 -26.28 -6.05
CA ALA A 273 9.61 -25.50 -4.81
C ALA A 273 9.45 -26.34 -3.53
N ASN A 274 8.89 -27.54 -3.66
CA ASN A 274 8.67 -28.52 -2.59
C ASN A 274 9.59 -29.75 -2.69
N THR A 275 10.62 -29.73 -3.55
CA THR A 275 11.59 -30.84 -3.60
C THR A 275 12.63 -30.66 -2.52
N LEU A 276 12.78 -31.65 -1.65
CA LEU A 276 13.90 -31.71 -0.70
C LEU A 276 15.22 -31.64 -1.47
N LYS A 277 16.10 -30.74 -1.04
CA LYS A 277 17.47 -30.68 -1.56
C LYS A 277 18.30 -31.76 -0.89
N ALA A 278 19.28 -32.28 -1.63
CA ALA A 278 20.21 -33.25 -1.07
C ALA A 278 21.04 -32.59 0.05
N ARG A 279 21.37 -33.36 1.09
CA ARG A 279 22.00 -32.86 2.32
C ARG A 279 23.32 -32.14 2.04
N ASP A 280 24.14 -32.70 1.15
CA ASP A 280 25.41 -32.13 0.67
C ASP A 280 25.23 -30.72 0.06
N GLN A 281 24.13 -30.50 -0.68
CA GLN A 281 23.83 -29.20 -1.29
C GLN A 281 23.41 -28.15 -0.26
N ILE A 282 22.78 -28.57 0.84
CA ILE A 282 22.38 -27.70 1.94
C ILE A 282 23.60 -27.34 2.77
N GLU A 283 24.41 -28.34 3.15
CA GLU A 283 25.64 -28.18 3.94
C GLU A 283 26.68 -27.31 3.22
N THR A 284 26.77 -27.38 1.88
CA THR A 284 27.58 -26.44 1.10
C THR A 284 27.12 -24.98 1.29
N GLY A 285 25.81 -24.76 1.46
CA GLY A 285 25.23 -23.46 1.76
C GLY A 285 25.50 -23.01 3.19
N VAL A 286 25.45 -23.94 4.17
CA VAL A 286 25.82 -23.68 5.58
C VAL A 286 27.25 -23.17 5.65
N LYS A 287 28.20 -23.91 5.07
CA LYS A 287 29.63 -23.54 5.02
C LYS A 287 29.82 -22.12 4.48
N ALA A 288 29.13 -21.76 3.40
CA ALA A 288 29.20 -20.42 2.81
C ALA A 288 28.59 -19.33 3.71
N VAL A 289 27.46 -19.61 4.37
CA VAL A 289 26.76 -18.69 5.28
C VAL A 289 27.59 -18.39 6.52
N ASN A 290 28.18 -19.41 7.12
CA ASN A 290 29.04 -19.31 8.30
C ASN A 290 30.34 -18.57 7.97
N TYR A 291 31.02 -18.96 6.90
CA TYR A 291 32.26 -18.31 6.46
C TYR A 291 32.09 -16.83 6.09
N MET A 292 30.92 -16.45 5.53
CA MET A 292 30.60 -15.04 5.27
C MET A 292 30.02 -14.30 6.48
N GLU A 293 29.91 -14.96 7.63
CA GLU A 293 29.34 -14.46 8.88
C GLU A 293 27.93 -13.86 8.71
N CYS A 294 27.09 -14.49 7.89
CA CYS A 294 25.74 -13.96 7.66
C CYS A 294 24.89 -13.96 8.94
N GLY A 295 25.18 -14.88 9.87
CA GLY A 295 24.55 -15.00 11.18
C GLY A 295 24.61 -13.73 12.03
N ASN A 296 25.72 -12.98 11.97
CA ASN A 296 25.91 -11.70 12.68
C ASN A 296 24.83 -10.64 12.41
N CYS A 297 24.06 -10.80 11.33
CA CYS A 297 22.92 -9.96 11.00
C CYS A 297 21.59 -10.72 10.99
N HIS A 298 21.59 -11.97 10.54
CA HIS A 298 20.38 -12.73 10.25
C HIS A 298 19.90 -13.59 11.44
N ASP A 299 20.81 -14.00 12.32
CA ASP A 299 20.43 -14.74 13.53
C ASP A 299 19.64 -13.82 14.46
N GLU A 300 18.55 -14.38 14.99
CA GLU A 300 17.52 -13.67 15.76
C GLU A 300 16.91 -12.43 15.07
N GLY A 301 17.22 -12.15 13.80
CA GLY A 301 16.74 -10.98 13.07
C GLY A 301 17.30 -9.63 13.58
N ALA A 302 18.52 -9.62 14.13
CA ALA A 302 19.13 -8.45 14.74
C ALA A 302 19.29 -7.25 13.77
N LYS A 303 19.78 -7.50 12.55
CA LYS A 303 20.00 -6.48 11.50
C LYS A 303 19.42 -6.88 10.13
N GLY A 304 19.18 -8.16 9.92
CA GLY A 304 18.59 -8.77 8.72
C GLY A 304 17.16 -9.27 8.97
N ILE A 305 16.68 -10.09 8.03
CA ILE A 305 15.51 -10.95 8.27
C ILE A 305 16.01 -12.27 8.84
N GLU A 306 15.23 -12.89 9.72
CA GLU A 306 15.57 -14.21 10.25
C GLU A 306 15.58 -15.25 9.12
N PHE A 307 16.54 -16.19 9.14
CA PHE A 307 16.63 -17.23 8.11
C PHE A 307 15.40 -18.14 8.11
N SER A 308 14.82 -18.41 9.29
CA SER A 308 13.60 -19.19 9.47
C SER A 308 12.40 -18.69 8.66
N ILE A 309 12.32 -17.39 8.34
CA ILE A 309 11.22 -16.86 7.53
C ILE A 309 11.56 -16.73 6.05
N ALA A 310 12.81 -16.98 5.64
CA ALA A 310 13.26 -16.73 4.26
C ALA A 310 12.54 -17.65 3.26
N GLY A 311 12.52 -18.96 3.52
CA GLY A 311 11.91 -19.97 2.65
C GLY A 311 10.42 -19.76 2.42
N ASP A 312 9.64 -19.39 3.45
CA ASP A 312 8.20 -19.17 3.33
C ASP A 312 7.84 -17.84 2.65
N ARG A 313 8.75 -16.87 2.72
CA ARG A 313 8.50 -15.49 2.32
C ARG A 313 9.00 -15.18 0.91
N LEU A 314 10.21 -15.62 0.60
CA LEU A 314 10.92 -15.24 -0.62
C LEU A 314 10.66 -16.24 -1.75
N ARG A 315 10.58 -15.73 -2.98
CA ARG A 315 10.66 -16.57 -4.18
C ARG A 315 12.08 -17.10 -4.36
N GLN A 316 12.21 -18.37 -4.75
CA GLN A 316 13.50 -19.05 -4.79
C GLN A 316 14.44 -18.40 -5.81
N ASN A 317 13.92 -18.04 -6.99
CA ASN A 317 14.71 -17.43 -8.07
C ASN A 317 15.11 -15.99 -7.74
N TRP A 318 14.43 -15.33 -6.81
CA TRP A 318 14.77 -13.98 -6.39
C TRP A 318 15.98 -13.92 -5.46
N ILE A 319 16.20 -14.95 -4.65
CA ILE A 319 17.31 -15.00 -3.68
C ILE A 319 18.67 -14.80 -4.39
N PRO A 320 18.99 -15.54 -5.48
CA PRO A 320 20.21 -15.31 -6.22
C PRO A 320 20.37 -13.91 -6.79
N LYS A 321 19.28 -13.35 -7.36
CA LYS A 321 19.26 -12.00 -7.92
C LYS A 321 19.62 -10.97 -6.85
N TRP A 322 19.01 -11.09 -5.66
CA TRP A 322 19.28 -10.21 -4.53
C TRP A 322 20.72 -10.32 -4.03
N LEU A 323 21.25 -11.53 -3.87
CA LEU A 323 22.62 -11.77 -3.38
C LEU A 323 23.69 -11.16 -4.31
N LYS A 324 23.46 -11.20 -5.63
CA LYS A 324 24.35 -10.62 -6.64
C LYS A 324 24.24 -9.09 -6.76
N HIS A 325 23.03 -8.54 -6.63
CA HIS A 325 22.73 -7.13 -6.98
C HIS A 325 22.20 -6.28 -5.81
N THR A 326 22.47 -6.69 -4.57
CA THR A 326 21.90 -6.13 -3.32
C THR A 326 21.77 -4.59 -3.31
N ARG A 327 22.90 -3.87 -3.37
CA ARG A 327 22.92 -2.39 -3.29
C ARG A 327 22.57 -1.70 -4.61
N GLU A 328 22.58 -2.42 -5.72
CA GLU A 328 22.09 -1.91 -7.02
C GLU A 328 20.56 -1.86 -7.00
N MET A 329 19.91 -2.88 -6.46
CA MET A 329 18.46 -2.96 -6.33
C MET A 329 17.89 -2.02 -5.25
N ILE A 330 18.54 -1.94 -4.08
CA ILE A 330 18.11 -1.05 -2.98
C ILE A 330 19.35 -0.34 -2.40
N PRO A 331 19.64 0.90 -2.81
CA PRO A 331 20.86 1.61 -2.42
C PRO A 331 21.04 1.82 -0.91
N TRP A 332 19.95 1.91 -0.15
CA TRP A 332 19.97 2.13 1.30
C TRP A 332 19.85 0.83 2.14
N THR A 333 19.99 -0.34 1.51
CA THR A 333 20.01 -1.60 2.24
C THR A 333 21.24 -1.72 3.16
N LYS A 334 21.05 -2.28 4.36
CA LYS A 334 22.13 -2.58 5.30
C LYS A 334 22.95 -3.81 4.87
N MET A 335 22.38 -4.67 4.03
CA MET A 335 23.07 -5.87 3.54
C MET A 335 24.25 -5.47 2.63
N PRO A 336 25.46 -6.00 2.86
CA PRO A 336 26.61 -5.70 2.01
C PRO A 336 26.51 -6.42 0.67
N SER A 337 27.22 -5.91 -0.35
CA SER A 337 27.51 -6.70 -1.55
C SER A 337 28.61 -7.69 -1.22
N HIS A 338 28.37 -8.98 -1.40
CA HIS A 338 29.32 -10.04 -1.03
C HIS A 338 30.37 -10.29 -2.13
N TRP A 339 29.96 -10.17 -3.39
CA TRP A 339 30.84 -10.19 -4.55
C TRP A 339 31.22 -8.77 -4.99
N GLU A 340 32.41 -8.63 -5.58
CA GLU A 340 32.85 -7.40 -6.24
C GLU A 340 32.35 -7.41 -7.68
N LYS A 341 31.80 -6.29 -8.16
CA LYS A 341 31.36 -6.15 -9.54
C LYS A 341 32.38 -5.29 -10.32
N LYS A 342 32.89 -5.81 -11.44
CA LYS A 342 33.72 -5.05 -12.38
C LYS A 342 33.08 -5.17 -13.77
N GLY A 343 32.48 -4.07 -14.25
CA GLY A 343 31.63 -4.11 -15.43
C GLY A 343 30.36 -4.94 -15.18
N GLU A 344 30.10 -5.94 -16.02
CA GLU A 344 28.98 -6.88 -15.86
C GLU A 344 29.37 -8.17 -15.10
N GLU A 345 30.66 -8.37 -14.84
CA GLU A 345 31.16 -9.58 -14.19
C GLU A 345 31.26 -9.42 -12.67
N LEU A 346 31.03 -10.53 -11.96
CA LEU A 346 31.17 -10.64 -10.52
C LEU A 346 32.44 -11.42 -10.19
N PHE A 347 33.12 -11.00 -9.12
CA PHE A 347 34.34 -11.60 -8.62
C PHE A 347 34.23 -11.88 -7.12
N VAL A 348 34.82 -13.00 -6.69
CA VAL A 348 34.98 -13.32 -5.28
C VAL A 348 36.00 -12.35 -4.67
N LYS A 349 35.61 -11.67 -3.58
CA LYS A 349 36.51 -10.76 -2.86
C LYS A 349 37.66 -11.53 -2.24
N ASN A 350 38.84 -10.91 -2.14
CA ASN A 350 40.02 -11.55 -1.53
C ASN A 350 39.77 -12.06 -0.11
N LYS A 351 39.01 -11.31 0.70
CA LYS A 351 38.62 -11.74 2.06
C LYS A 351 37.70 -12.96 2.11
N TYR A 352 37.18 -13.40 0.96
CA TYR A 352 36.28 -14.54 0.83
C TYR A 352 36.83 -15.58 -0.16
N LYS A 353 38.16 -15.69 -0.30
CA LYS A 353 38.82 -16.48 -1.35
C LYS A 353 38.43 -17.97 -1.33
N GLU A 354 38.13 -18.50 -0.15
CA GLU A 354 37.72 -19.89 0.09
C GLU A 354 36.38 -20.22 -0.58
N LEU A 355 35.51 -19.24 -0.87
CA LEU A 355 34.28 -19.47 -1.64
C LEU A 355 34.55 -20.07 -3.03
N LYS A 356 35.76 -19.91 -3.58
CA LYS A 356 36.15 -20.50 -4.87
C LYS A 356 36.13 -22.04 -4.84
N SER A 357 36.24 -22.68 -3.67
CA SER A 357 36.17 -24.13 -3.53
C SER A 357 34.77 -24.69 -3.87
N ILE A 358 33.71 -23.90 -3.68
CA ILE A 358 32.34 -24.24 -4.05
C ILE A 358 32.15 -24.20 -5.59
N GLY A 359 33.03 -23.49 -6.31
CA GLY A 359 32.99 -23.35 -7.76
C GLY A 359 32.54 -21.95 -8.21
N PRO A 360 31.88 -21.82 -9.37
CA PRO A 360 31.51 -20.52 -9.94
C PRO A 360 30.52 -19.76 -9.05
N ILE A 361 30.43 -18.44 -9.21
CA ILE A 361 29.57 -17.59 -8.37
C ILE A 361 28.10 -18.03 -8.40
N ASN A 362 27.61 -18.55 -9.53
CA ASN A 362 26.25 -19.10 -9.58
C ASN A 362 26.08 -20.27 -8.61
N ALA A 363 27.06 -21.19 -8.52
CA ALA A 363 27.03 -22.30 -7.58
C ALA A 363 27.10 -21.83 -6.11
N GLN A 364 27.97 -20.85 -5.82
CA GLN A 364 28.07 -20.23 -4.48
C GLN A 364 26.74 -19.59 -4.04
N VAL A 365 26.11 -18.85 -4.95
CA VAL A 365 24.83 -18.19 -4.67
C VAL A 365 23.69 -19.20 -4.56
N ASP A 366 23.72 -20.25 -5.39
CA ASP A 366 22.73 -21.33 -5.36
C ASP A 366 22.83 -22.21 -4.12
N SER A 367 24.04 -22.44 -3.58
CA SER A 367 24.20 -23.18 -2.31
C SER A 367 23.57 -22.42 -1.14
N ILE A 368 23.81 -21.10 -1.04
CA ILE A 368 23.16 -20.24 -0.04
C ILE A 368 21.64 -20.26 -0.22
N LYS A 369 21.15 -20.15 -1.45
CA LYS A 369 19.70 -20.27 -1.74
C LYS A 369 19.16 -21.61 -1.24
N ASN A 370 19.82 -22.72 -1.55
CA ASN A 370 19.38 -24.07 -1.16
C ASN A 370 19.28 -24.22 0.36
N TYR A 371 20.26 -23.68 1.11
CA TYR A 371 20.18 -23.59 2.55
C TYR A 371 18.98 -22.76 3.03
N LEU A 372 18.82 -21.53 2.54
CA LEU A 372 17.74 -20.63 2.97
C LEU A 372 16.33 -21.16 2.71
N ILE A 373 16.11 -21.88 1.61
CA ILE A 373 14.80 -22.47 1.30
C ILE A 373 14.53 -23.76 2.08
N SER A 374 15.58 -24.42 2.59
CA SER A 374 15.50 -25.70 3.31
C SER A 374 15.63 -25.55 4.82
N TYR A 375 15.89 -24.33 5.31
CA TYR A 375 16.21 -24.01 6.71
C TYR A 375 15.26 -24.66 7.74
N ASN A 376 13.95 -24.68 7.47
CA ASN A 376 12.95 -25.26 8.39
C ASN A 376 12.57 -26.72 8.07
N THR A 377 13.03 -27.27 6.95
CA THR A 377 12.47 -28.51 6.38
C THR A 377 13.47 -29.65 6.25
N ALA A 378 14.76 -29.40 6.45
CA ALA A 378 15.82 -30.37 6.28
C ALA A 378 16.72 -30.43 7.53
N GLU A 379 17.27 -31.61 7.79
CA GLU A 379 18.32 -31.81 8.80
C GLU A 379 19.70 -31.58 8.17
N TYR A 380 20.51 -30.75 8.82
CA TYR A 380 21.87 -30.42 8.43
C TYR A 380 22.69 -30.11 9.69
N ASP A 381 24.01 -30.18 9.57
CA ASP A 381 24.94 -29.70 10.59
C ASP A 381 25.14 -28.19 10.40
N ASP A 382 24.85 -27.39 11.43
CA ASP A 382 24.94 -25.93 11.42
C ASP A 382 26.33 -25.40 11.81
N SER A 383 27.23 -26.27 12.30
CA SER A 383 28.59 -25.91 12.72
C SER A 383 29.58 -25.80 11.56
N LEU A 384 29.23 -26.37 10.39
CA LEU A 384 30.14 -26.47 9.25
C LEU A 384 30.67 -25.12 8.76
N ALA A 385 31.99 -24.99 8.58
CA ALA A 385 32.62 -23.82 7.98
C ALA A 385 33.43 -24.16 6.71
N LEU A 386 33.75 -23.14 5.90
CA LEU A 386 34.75 -23.27 4.83
C LEU A 386 36.14 -23.06 5.40
N GLY A 387 37.08 -23.93 5.02
CA GLY A 387 38.49 -23.78 5.38
C GLY A 387 38.91 -24.50 6.66
N GLU A 388 38.01 -25.23 7.31
CA GLU A 388 38.37 -26.26 8.29
C GLU A 388 38.86 -27.49 7.50
N SER A 389 40.17 -27.70 7.47
CA SER A 389 40.76 -29.00 7.19
C SER A 389 40.60 -29.88 8.42
N GLU A 390 40.15 -31.12 8.25
CA GLU A 390 40.17 -32.19 9.26
C GLU A 390 41.62 -32.64 9.58
N GLU A 391 42.53 -31.72 9.89
CA GLU A 391 43.95 -32.01 10.16
C GLU A 391 44.48 -31.40 11.47
N ASP A 392 43.62 -30.93 12.38
CA ASP A 392 44.05 -30.42 13.71
C ASP A 392 43.50 -31.28 14.88
N GLU A 393 43.24 -32.56 14.65
CA GLU A 393 42.97 -33.55 15.72
C GLU A 393 43.86 -34.79 15.55
N ASP A 394 45.19 -34.62 15.61
CA ASP A 394 46.13 -35.68 16.05
C ASP A 394 47.56 -35.11 16.17
N GLU A 395 47.81 -34.33 17.22
CA GLU A 395 49.12 -34.38 17.90
C GLU A 395 48.85 -34.51 19.39
N GLY A 396 48.78 -35.77 19.83
CA GLY A 396 48.83 -36.14 21.22
C GLY A 396 50.19 -35.83 21.84
N GLU A 397 50.13 -35.63 23.16
CA GLU A 397 51.17 -35.92 24.16
C GLU A 397 52.60 -35.44 23.83
N ASP A 398 53.03 -34.39 24.52
CA ASP A 398 54.20 -34.54 25.38
C ASP A 398 53.97 -33.76 26.69
N GLU A 399 53.91 -34.53 27.77
CA GLU A 399 54.03 -34.08 29.15
C GLU A 399 55.45 -33.55 29.37
N ASP A 400 55.59 -32.27 29.72
CA ASP A 400 56.79 -31.80 30.42
C ASP A 400 56.34 -31.28 31.80
N GLU A 401 56.45 -32.18 32.77
CA GLU A 401 56.79 -31.83 34.14
C GLU A 401 58.09 -31.04 34.12
N ASP A 402 58.13 -29.86 34.72
CA ASP A 402 59.34 -29.39 35.39
C ASP A 402 59.00 -28.43 36.54
N GLU A 403 59.56 -28.80 37.68
CA GLU A 403 59.48 -28.22 39.01
C GLU A 403 60.20 -26.86 39.14
N ASP A 404 59.87 -26.15 40.22
CA ASP A 404 60.71 -25.22 41.00
C ASP A 404 61.13 -23.84 40.42
N GLU A 405 60.46 -22.76 40.86
CA GLU A 405 60.90 -21.83 41.94
C GLU A 405 59.91 -20.66 42.15
#